data_AF-A0A352ISS3-F1
#
_entry.id   AF-A0A352ISS3-F1
#
_cell.length_a   1.000
_cell.length_b   1.000
_cell.length_c   1.000
_cell.angle_alpha   90.00
_cell.angle_beta   90.00
_cell.angle_gamma   90.00
#
_symmetry.space_group_name_H-M   'P 1'
#
loop_
_entity.id
_entity.type
_entity.pdbx_description
1 polymer ?
#
loop_
_entity_poly.entity_id
_entity_poly.type
_entity_poly.pdbx_seq_one_letter_code
_entity_poly.pdbx_strand_id
1 'polypeptide(L)'
;SLPNKPIRVMGPPPTSGTRDSFNELALAAGCDELPEAASLSKDEHASICESVREDGAFIEAGENDNLIVQKLIGDTGMYGVFGYSFLEENADRLQAATLNGMIPTAEAIAADEYPVARSLFFYVKKAHVGVVPGIAEYVSEFTSNAAMGQNGYLKDVGLIVPPRAALMDLMDKAESMPNLTLDELK
;
A
#
# COMPACT_ATOMS: atom_id res chain seq x y z
N SER A 1 15.16 -24.53 -15.82
CA SER A 1 14.77 -24.89 -14.45
C SER A 1 15.11 -23.74 -13.52
N LEU A 2 14.38 -23.55 -12.43
CA LEU A 2 14.70 -22.55 -11.41
C LEU A 2 15.78 -23.06 -10.44
N PRO A 3 16.52 -22.17 -9.75
CA PRO A 3 17.54 -22.58 -8.79
C PRO A 3 16.96 -23.35 -7.59
N ASN A 4 17.64 -24.42 -7.15
CA ASN A 4 17.30 -25.15 -5.93
C ASN A 4 17.91 -24.45 -4.69
N LYS A 5 17.35 -23.30 -4.30
CA LYS A 5 17.77 -22.54 -3.13
C LYS A 5 16.58 -22.32 -2.18
N PRO A 6 16.79 -22.33 -0.85
CA PRO A 6 15.73 -21.97 0.09
C PRO A 6 15.20 -20.56 -0.19
N ILE A 7 13.88 -20.40 -0.23
CA ILE A 7 13.23 -19.09 -0.31
C ILE A 7 13.23 -18.51 1.11
N ARG A 8 13.78 -17.31 1.25
CA ARG A 8 13.75 -16.53 2.49
C ARG A 8 13.15 -15.18 2.20
N VAL A 9 12.22 -14.76 3.05
CA VAL A 9 11.54 -13.47 2.97
C VAL A 9 11.80 -12.73 4.26
N MET A 10 12.16 -11.45 4.19
CA MET A 10 12.19 -10.56 5.35
C MET A 10 11.07 -9.54 5.21
N GLY A 11 10.23 -9.40 6.22
CA GLY A 11 9.08 -8.51 6.14
C GLY A 11 8.75 -7.83 7.46
N PRO A 12 7.76 -6.93 7.44
CA PRO A 12 7.44 -6.10 8.59
C PRO A 12 6.88 -6.91 9.77
N PRO A 13 6.99 -6.40 11.00
CA PRO A 13 6.46 -7.06 12.19
C PRO A 13 4.93 -7.12 12.18
N PRO A 14 4.30 -7.96 13.03
CA PRO A 14 2.83 -8.04 13.16
C PRO A 14 2.15 -6.72 13.58
N THR A 15 2.89 -5.73 14.05
CA THR A 15 2.41 -4.42 14.48
C THR A 15 2.38 -3.37 13.36
N SER A 16 2.85 -3.71 12.16
CA SER A 16 3.01 -2.79 11.04
C SER A 16 1.82 -2.83 10.08
N GLY A 17 1.30 -1.66 9.68
CA GLY A 17 0.26 -1.57 8.65
C GLY A 17 0.68 -2.09 7.27
N THR A 18 1.99 -2.12 6.98
CA THR A 18 2.53 -2.77 5.77
C THR A 18 2.30 -4.29 5.83
N ARG A 19 2.39 -4.89 7.03
CA ARG A 19 2.09 -6.32 7.22
C ARG A 19 0.61 -6.60 6.96
N ASP A 20 -0.27 -5.79 7.53
CA ASP A 20 -1.72 -5.93 7.33
C ASP A 20 -2.08 -5.84 5.85
N SER A 21 -1.56 -4.82 5.16
CA SER A 21 -1.82 -4.64 3.72
C SER A 21 -1.27 -5.80 2.88
N PHE A 22 -0.10 -6.34 3.22
CA PHE A 22 0.46 -7.49 2.51
C PHE A 22 -0.34 -8.77 2.75
N ASN A 23 -0.76 -9.03 3.99
CA ASN A 23 -1.59 -10.19 4.30
C ASN A 23 -2.92 -10.15 3.54
N GLU A 24 -3.59 -9.00 3.51
CA GLU A 24 -4.89 -8.85 2.86
C GLU A 24 -4.78 -8.79 1.32
N LEU A 25 -3.92 -7.92 0.79
CA LEU A 25 -3.89 -7.66 -0.65
C LEU A 25 -3.05 -8.66 -1.45
N ALA A 26 -2.06 -9.31 -0.81
CA ALA A 26 -1.18 -10.24 -1.49
C ALA A 26 -1.44 -11.69 -1.09
N LEU A 27 -1.42 -12.01 0.22
CA LEU A 27 -1.57 -13.39 0.67
C LEU A 27 -3.00 -13.88 0.48
N ALA A 28 -3.99 -13.14 0.96
CA ALA A 28 -5.39 -13.53 0.80
C ALA A 28 -5.81 -13.56 -0.67
N ALA A 29 -5.48 -12.52 -1.45
CA ALA A 29 -5.76 -12.51 -2.89
C ALA A 29 -5.09 -13.69 -3.63
N GLY A 30 -3.85 -14.04 -3.28
CA GLY A 30 -3.18 -15.21 -3.84
C GLY A 30 -3.78 -16.55 -3.39
N CYS A 31 -4.30 -16.60 -2.17
CA CYS A 31 -5.02 -17.75 -1.63
C CYS A 31 -6.33 -18.00 -2.38
N ASP A 32 -7.05 -16.93 -2.75
CA ASP A 32 -8.34 -16.99 -3.45
C ASP A 32 -8.24 -17.64 -4.84
N GLU A 33 -7.05 -17.63 -5.45
CA GLU A 33 -6.77 -18.31 -6.71
C GLU A 33 -6.60 -19.83 -6.55
N LEU A 34 -6.51 -20.34 -5.31
CA LEU A 34 -6.35 -21.76 -5.02
C LEU A 34 -7.71 -22.46 -4.93
N PRO A 35 -7.91 -23.62 -5.60
CA PRO A 35 -9.16 -24.38 -5.53
C PRO A 35 -9.58 -24.76 -4.10
N GLU A 36 -8.62 -24.97 -3.21
CA GLU A 36 -8.82 -25.34 -1.81
C GLU A 36 -9.42 -24.19 -0.98
N ALA A 37 -9.19 -22.93 -1.38
CA ALA A 37 -9.73 -21.77 -0.69
C ALA A 37 -11.25 -21.60 -0.92
N ALA A 38 -11.78 -22.14 -2.03
CA ALA A 38 -13.18 -21.94 -2.44
C ALA A 38 -14.22 -22.47 -1.45
N SER A 39 -13.85 -23.43 -0.59
CA SER A 39 -14.74 -24.01 0.42
C SER A 39 -14.57 -23.43 1.83
N LEU A 40 -13.63 -22.51 2.03
CA LEU A 40 -13.36 -21.93 3.35
C LEU A 40 -14.52 -21.02 3.77
N SER A 41 -14.94 -21.12 5.03
CA SER A 41 -15.74 -20.07 5.66
C SER A 41 -14.92 -18.78 5.80
N LYS A 42 -15.59 -17.65 6.05
CA LYS A 42 -14.91 -16.37 6.26
C LYS A 42 -13.84 -16.42 7.37
N ASP A 43 -14.13 -17.10 8.47
CA ASP A 43 -13.21 -17.19 9.61
C ASP A 43 -12.03 -18.13 9.30
N GLU A 44 -12.28 -19.23 8.58
CA GLU A 44 -11.22 -20.13 8.11
C GLU A 44 -10.32 -19.44 7.09
N HIS A 45 -10.92 -18.69 6.15
CA HIS A 45 -10.19 -17.91 5.17
C HIS A 45 -9.27 -16.89 5.82
N ALA A 46 -9.78 -16.04 6.72
CA ALA A 46 -8.95 -15.07 7.44
C ALA A 46 -7.82 -15.77 8.23
N SER A 47 -8.11 -16.89 8.90
CA SER A 47 -7.10 -17.62 9.67
C SER A 47 -6.04 -18.30 8.82
N ILE A 48 -6.35 -18.72 7.59
CA ILE A 48 -5.46 -19.50 6.74
C ILE A 48 -4.75 -18.57 5.75
N CYS A 49 -5.52 -17.79 5.01
CA CYS A 49 -5.07 -17.00 3.86
C CYS A 49 -4.41 -15.67 4.24
N GLU A 50 -4.70 -15.11 5.42
CA GLU A 50 -4.04 -13.88 5.93
C GLU A 50 -2.91 -14.19 6.93
N SER A 51 -2.56 -15.47 7.11
CA SER A 51 -1.50 -15.90 8.01
C SER A 51 -0.15 -16.01 7.31
N VAL A 52 0.93 -15.79 8.06
CA VAL A 52 2.30 -16.00 7.57
C VAL A 52 2.92 -17.16 8.34
N ARG A 53 3.64 -18.00 7.61
CA ARG A 53 4.38 -19.13 8.16
C ARG A 53 5.37 -18.72 9.27
N GLU A 54 5.44 -19.54 10.31
CA GLU A 54 6.31 -19.32 11.48
C GLU A 54 7.54 -20.27 11.50
N ASP A 55 7.78 -21.00 10.43
CA ASP A 55 8.88 -21.98 10.34
C ASP A 55 10.26 -21.37 10.02
N GLY A 56 10.40 -20.04 10.14
CA GLY A 56 11.65 -19.30 9.97
C GLY A 56 11.99 -18.92 8.53
N ALA A 57 11.17 -19.28 7.52
CA ALA A 57 11.38 -18.81 6.16
C ALA A 57 10.93 -17.36 5.96
N PHE A 58 9.93 -16.90 6.71
CA PHE A 58 9.60 -15.50 6.85
C PHE A 58 10.27 -14.96 8.12
N ILE A 59 11.12 -13.96 7.97
CA ILE A 59 11.89 -13.36 9.04
C ILE A 59 11.26 -11.99 9.33
N GLU A 60 10.67 -11.87 10.50
CA GLU A 60 10.07 -10.60 10.93
C GLU A 60 11.17 -9.59 11.29
N ALA A 61 11.12 -8.44 10.63
CA ALA A 61 11.95 -7.30 10.93
C ALA A 61 11.36 -6.48 12.09
N GLY A 62 12.11 -5.49 12.58
CA GLY A 62 11.52 -4.44 13.42
C GLY A 62 10.81 -3.38 12.58
N GLU A 63 10.28 -2.34 13.24
CA GLU A 63 9.56 -1.21 12.60
C GLU A 63 10.39 -0.34 11.65
N ASN A 64 11.68 -0.63 11.46
CA ASN A 64 12.55 0.14 10.58
C ASN A 64 12.79 -0.61 9.27
N ASP A 65 12.01 -0.27 8.25
CA ASP A 65 12.09 -0.86 6.90
C ASP A 65 13.47 -0.70 6.24
N ASN A 66 14.28 0.30 6.63
CA ASN A 66 15.65 0.43 6.14
C ASN A 66 16.52 -0.79 6.50
N LEU A 67 16.21 -1.50 7.59
CA LEU A 67 16.92 -2.72 7.95
C LEU A 67 16.60 -3.86 6.96
N ILE A 68 15.37 -3.91 6.44
CA ILE A 68 14.99 -4.86 5.39
C ILE A 68 15.80 -4.53 4.12
N VAL A 69 15.78 -3.27 3.69
CA VAL A 69 16.57 -2.79 2.52
C VAL A 69 18.05 -3.16 2.65
N GLN A 70 18.68 -2.81 3.77
CA GLN A 70 20.09 -3.12 4.02
C GLN A 70 20.38 -4.62 3.96
N LYS A 71 19.46 -5.44 4.48
CA LYS A 71 19.62 -6.90 4.45
C LYS A 71 19.55 -7.46 3.04
N LEU A 72 18.62 -6.97 2.22
CA LEU A 72 18.45 -7.40 0.83
C LEU A 72 19.66 -7.05 -0.03
N ILE A 73 20.23 -5.85 0.16
CA ILE A 73 21.44 -5.46 -0.58
C ILE A 73 22.62 -6.38 -0.23
N GLY A 74 22.71 -6.85 1.02
CA GLY A 74 23.74 -7.79 1.45
C GLY A 74 23.47 -9.26 1.06
N ASP A 75 22.22 -9.62 0.71
CA ASP A 75 21.77 -10.99 0.48
C ASP A 75 20.90 -11.08 -0.77
N THR A 76 21.54 -11.20 -1.93
CA THR A 76 20.89 -11.28 -3.26
C THR A 76 19.96 -12.48 -3.47
N GLY A 77 19.89 -13.43 -2.52
CA GLY A 77 18.97 -14.56 -2.56
C GLY A 77 17.72 -14.39 -1.69
N MET A 78 17.56 -13.23 -1.03
CA MET A 78 16.45 -12.93 -0.14
C MET A 78 15.43 -12.03 -0.84
N TYR A 79 14.15 -12.23 -0.50
CA TYR A 79 13.07 -11.32 -0.87
C TYR A 79 12.69 -10.47 0.34
N GLY A 80 12.07 -9.31 0.09
CA GLY A 80 11.52 -8.53 1.18
C GLY A 80 10.19 -7.88 0.85
N VAL A 81 9.46 -7.57 1.92
CA VAL A 81 8.19 -6.86 1.93
C VAL A 81 8.40 -5.57 2.71
N PHE A 82 8.15 -4.43 2.08
CA PHE A 82 8.33 -3.09 2.66
C PHE A 82 7.63 -2.05 1.75
N GLY A 83 7.44 -0.83 2.24
CA GLY A 83 6.76 0.23 1.49
C GLY A 83 7.46 0.64 0.19
N TYR A 84 6.69 1.06 -0.82
CA TYR A 84 7.20 1.42 -2.15
C TYR A 84 8.26 2.53 -2.13
N SER A 85 8.16 3.52 -1.23
CA SER A 85 9.12 4.61 -1.13
C SER A 85 10.56 4.11 -0.93
N PHE A 86 10.77 3.08 -0.11
CA PHE A 86 12.09 2.50 0.10
C PHE A 86 12.63 1.78 -1.14
N LEU A 87 11.76 1.22 -1.98
CA LEU A 87 12.16 0.67 -3.28
C LEU A 87 12.56 1.80 -4.23
N GLU A 88 11.77 2.88 -4.31
CA GLU A 88 12.05 4.04 -5.15
C GLU A 88 13.39 4.70 -4.77
N GLU A 89 13.64 4.90 -3.48
CA GLU A 89 14.89 5.48 -2.95
C GLU A 89 16.13 4.62 -3.21
N ASN A 90 15.96 3.32 -3.43
CA ASN A 90 17.05 2.34 -3.60
C ASN A 90 16.97 1.59 -4.94
N ALA A 91 16.32 2.19 -5.96
CA ALA A 91 16.07 1.54 -7.25
C ALA A 91 17.35 1.23 -8.05
N ASP A 92 18.49 1.83 -7.68
CA ASP A 92 19.80 1.52 -8.23
C ASP A 92 20.38 0.19 -7.70
N ARG A 93 19.85 -0.32 -6.58
CA ARG A 93 20.39 -1.47 -5.84
C ARG A 93 19.36 -2.57 -5.59
N LEU A 94 18.07 -2.24 -5.61
CA LEU A 94 16.97 -3.16 -5.42
C LEU A 94 16.18 -3.33 -6.72
N GLN A 95 15.62 -4.52 -6.88
CA GLN A 95 14.71 -4.84 -7.98
C GLN A 95 13.33 -5.14 -7.41
N ALA A 96 12.30 -4.62 -8.08
CA ALA A 96 10.92 -4.97 -7.76
C ALA A 96 10.59 -6.42 -8.19
N ALA A 97 9.77 -7.10 -7.38
CA ALA A 97 9.12 -8.33 -7.82
C ALA A 97 8.05 -8.02 -8.86
N THR A 98 7.86 -8.92 -9.82
CA THR A 98 6.77 -8.82 -10.80
C THR A 98 5.56 -9.61 -10.29
N LEU A 99 4.42 -8.95 -10.14
CA LEU A 99 3.16 -9.55 -9.70
C LEU A 99 2.17 -9.50 -10.86
N ASN A 100 1.66 -10.66 -11.31
CA ASN A 100 0.73 -10.76 -12.44
C ASN A 100 1.20 -10.03 -13.72
N GLY A 101 2.52 -10.05 -13.98
CA GLY A 101 3.13 -9.35 -15.12
C GLY A 101 3.34 -7.84 -14.92
N MET A 102 2.97 -7.30 -13.77
CA MET A 102 3.12 -5.88 -13.43
C MET A 102 4.26 -5.65 -12.44
N ILE A 103 4.95 -4.53 -12.57
CA ILE A 103 5.91 -4.02 -11.59
C ILE A 103 5.32 -2.77 -10.94
N PRO A 104 5.66 -2.48 -9.67
CA PRO A 104 5.21 -1.28 -9.01
C PRO A 104 5.88 -0.06 -9.65
N THR A 105 5.07 0.90 -10.08
CA THR A 105 5.49 2.24 -10.51
C THR A 105 4.58 3.26 -9.82
N ALA A 106 5.08 4.48 -9.61
CA ALA A 106 4.27 5.54 -9.03
C ALA A 106 3.01 5.78 -9.86
N GLU A 107 3.11 5.71 -11.20
CA GLU A 107 1.98 5.88 -12.12
C GLU A 107 0.95 4.76 -11.99
N ALA A 108 1.37 3.49 -12.03
CA ALA A 108 0.44 2.36 -11.93
C ALA A 108 -0.23 2.28 -10.54
N ILE A 109 0.49 2.65 -9.49
CA ILE A 109 -0.08 2.69 -8.13
C ILE A 109 -1.08 3.85 -8.01
N ALA A 110 -0.73 5.04 -8.52
CA ALA A 110 -1.62 6.20 -8.48
C ALA A 110 -2.88 6.05 -9.36
N ALA A 111 -2.86 5.10 -10.30
CA ALA A 111 -3.99 4.73 -11.15
C ALA A 111 -4.77 3.52 -10.62
N ASP A 112 -4.45 3.00 -9.43
CA ASP A 112 -5.02 1.78 -8.83
C ASP A 112 -4.87 0.53 -9.73
N GLU A 113 -3.87 0.51 -10.63
CA GLU A 113 -3.60 -0.62 -11.54
C GLU A 113 -2.66 -1.65 -10.90
N TYR A 114 -1.88 -1.28 -9.88
CA TYR A 114 -0.99 -2.20 -9.18
C TYR A 114 -1.73 -2.92 -8.02
N PRO A 115 -1.75 -4.27 -8.00
CA PRO A 115 -2.68 -5.03 -7.15
C PRO A 115 -2.34 -5.03 -5.65
N VAL A 116 -1.11 -4.66 -5.29
CA VAL A 116 -0.66 -4.61 -3.89
C VAL A 116 -0.38 -3.17 -3.49
N ALA A 117 -1.40 -2.32 -3.70
CA ALA A 117 -1.46 -0.95 -3.25
C ALA A 117 -2.87 -0.63 -2.76
N ARG A 118 -2.99 0.35 -1.87
CA ARG A 118 -4.27 0.79 -1.33
C ARG A 118 -4.32 2.30 -1.28
N SER A 119 -5.35 2.86 -1.90
CA SER A 119 -5.68 4.27 -1.78
C SER A 119 -6.11 4.63 -0.35
N LEU A 120 -5.62 5.76 0.15
CA LEU A 120 -5.97 6.29 1.47
C LEU A 120 -7.07 7.33 1.33
N PHE A 121 -8.15 7.15 2.09
CA PHE A 121 -9.31 8.03 2.08
C PHE A 121 -9.55 8.63 3.47
N PHE A 122 -9.91 9.91 3.52
CA PHE A 122 -10.55 10.49 4.69
C PHE A 122 -11.95 10.98 4.32
N TYR A 123 -12.94 10.57 5.12
CA TYR A 123 -14.34 10.88 4.87
C TYR A 123 -14.80 12.05 5.73
N VAL A 124 -15.36 13.07 5.08
CA VAL A 124 -15.81 14.29 5.77
C VAL A 124 -17.32 14.28 5.91
N LYS A 125 -17.78 14.31 7.16
CA LYS A 125 -19.20 14.44 7.45
C LYS A 125 -19.63 15.90 7.27
N LYS A 126 -20.38 16.18 6.21
CA LYS A 126 -20.82 17.54 5.83
C LYS A 126 -21.48 18.33 6.97
N ALA A 127 -22.24 17.67 7.84
CA ALA A 127 -22.87 18.30 9.01
C ALA A 127 -21.87 18.89 10.04
N HIS A 128 -20.59 18.52 9.98
CA HIS A 128 -19.56 19.07 10.87
C HIS A 128 -18.81 20.25 10.25
N VAL A 129 -18.94 20.49 8.94
CA VAL A 129 -18.29 21.63 8.26
C VAL A 129 -18.92 22.93 8.77
N GLY A 130 -18.08 23.84 9.27
CA GLY A 130 -18.52 25.10 9.89
C GLY A 130 -19.02 24.99 11.33
N VAL A 131 -19.11 23.76 11.88
CA VAL A 131 -19.46 23.50 13.30
C VAL A 131 -18.22 23.08 14.08
N VAL A 132 -17.45 22.15 13.53
CA VAL A 132 -16.17 21.73 14.07
C VAL A 132 -15.07 22.57 13.42
N PRO A 133 -14.31 23.36 14.20
CA PRO A 133 -13.23 24.17 13.65
C PRO A 133 -12.18 23.34 12.90
N GLY A 134 -11.68 23.84 11.77
CA GLY A 134 -10.55 23.26 11.07
C GLY A 134 -10.88 22.18 10.04
N ILE A 135 -12.14 21.70 9.93
CA ILE A 135 -12.45 20.64 8.94
C ILE A 135 -12.27 21.15 7.51
N ALA A 136 -12.78 22.34 7.18
CA ALA A 136 -12.66 22.88 5.82
C ALA A 136 -11.19 23.15 5.48
N GLU A 137 -10.45 23.70 6.43
CA GLU A 137 -9.02 23.99 6.32
C GLU A 137 -8.21 22.70 6.16
N TYR A 138 -8.52 21.65 6.91
CA TYR A 138 -7.86 20.34 6.82
C TYR A 138 -8.06 19.71 5.43
N VAL A 139 -9.29 19.70 4.92
CA VAL A 139 -9.58 19.15 3.58
C VAL A 139 -8.89 19.98 2.49
N SER A 140 -8.94 21.31 2.60
CA SER A 140 -8.27 22.20 1.65
C SER A 140 -6.74 22.06 1.68
N GLU A 141 -6.14 21.84 2.85
CA GLU A 141 -4.69 21.65 2.97
C GLU A 141 -4.26 20.34 2.33
N PHE A 142 -4.91 19.22 2.69
CA PHE A 142 -4.53 17.90 2.19
C PHE A 142 -4.80 17.71 0.69
N THR A 143 -5.69 18.50 0.09
CA THR A 143 -5.92 18.50 -1.37
C THR A 143 -5.13 19.60 -2.09
N SER A 144 -4.32 20.39 -1.38
CA SER A 144 -3.57 21.48 -1.97
C SER A 144 -2.42 20.98 -2.86
N ASN A 145 -1.93 21.86 -3.74
CA ASN A 145 -0.69 21.60 -4.49
C ASN A 145 0.54 21.50 -3.58
N ALA A 146 0.53 22.14 -2.40
CA ALA A 146 1.62 22.04 -1.44
C ALA A 146 1.67 20.66 -0.78
N ALA A 147 0.53 19.97 -0.64
CA ALA A 147 0.43 18.63 -0.09
C ALA A 147 0.56 17.54 -1.17
N MET A 148 -0.38 17.51 -2.13
CA MET A 148 -0.52 16.46 -3.14
C MET A 148 0.02 16.82 -4.53
N GLY A 149 0.54 18.04 -4.71
CA GLY A 149 1.15 18.42 -5.98
C GLY A 149 2.40 17.60 -6.30
N GLN A 150 2.92 17.74 -7.53
CA GLN A 150 4.09 16.98 -8.01
C GLN A 150 5.33 17.11 -7.11
N ASN A 151 5.47 18.25 -6.40
CA ASN A 151 6.54 18.53 -5.44
C ASN A 151 5.97 18.75 -4.02
N GLY A 152 4.81 18.17 -3.73
CA GLY A 152 4.13 18.36 -2.45
C GLY A 152 4.74 17.49 -1.35
N TYR A 153 4.57 17.94 -0.09
CA TYR A 153 5.20 17.30 1.06
C TYR A 153 4.69 15.89 1.36
N LEU A 154 3.54 15.47 0.80
CA LEU A 154 3.05 14.11 0.99
C LEU A 154 3.92 13.07 0.30
N LYS A 155 4.58 13.45 -0.81
CA LYS A 155 5.56 12.58 -1.46
C LYS A 155 6.80 12.37 -0.57
N ASP A 156 7.25 13.42 0.09
CA ASP A 156 8.43 13.39 0.98
C ASP A 156 8.23 12.48 2.20
N VAL A 157 6.97 12.25 2.61
CA VAL A 157 6.63 11.31 3.68
C VAL A 157 6.24 9.92 3.16
N GLY A 158 6.49 9.64 1.87
CA GLY A 158 6.35 8.32 1.27
C GLY A 158 4.98 7.99 0.69
N LEU A 159 4.08 8.97 0.54
CA LEU A 159 2.81 8.75 -0.16
C LEU A 159 2.97 8.90 -1.67
N ILE A 160 2.17 8.13 -2.40
CA ILE A 160 2.03 8.27 -3.85
C ILE A 160 0.86 9.21 -4.09
N VAL A 161 1.13 10.34 -4.73
CA VAL A 161 0.12 11.37 -5.01
C VAL A 161 -0.63 11.05 -6.31
N PRO A 162 -1.92 11.41 -6.41
CA PRO A 162 -2.71 11.12 -7.59
C PRO A 162 -2.20 11.89 -8.83
N PRO A 163 -2.54 11.45 -10.06
CA PRO A 163 -2.25 12.20 -11.27
C PRO A 163 -2.88 13.60 -11.23
N ARG A 164 -2.29 14.56 -11.95
CA ARG A 164 -2.75 15.97 -11.94
C ARG A 164 -4.26 16.13 -12.19
N ALA A 165 -4.83 15.36 -13.12
CA ALA A 165 -6.26 15.43 -13.42
C ALA A 165 -7.12 15.00 -12.23
N ALA A 166 -6.72 13.92 -11.53
CA ALA A 166 -7.40 13.44 -10.33
C ALA A 166 -7.22 14.42 -9.15
N LEU A 167 -6.04 15.04 -9.01
CA LEU A 167 -5.85 16.08 -8.00
C LEU A 167 -6.78 17.29 -8.24
N MET A 168 -6.94 17.73 -9.49
CA MET A 168 -7.87 18.83 -9.80
C MET A 168 -9.31 18.48 -9.45
N ASP A 169 -9.76 17.24 -9.73
CA ASP A 169 -11.09 16.76 -9.32
C ASP A 169 -11.23 16.74 -7.78
N LEU A 170 -10.19 16.29 -7.06
CA LEU A 170 -10.18 16.31 -5.59
C LEU A 170 -10.24 17.74 -5.03
N MET A 171 -9.57 18.70 -5.66
CA MET A 171 -9.65 20.12 -5.29
C MET A 171 -11.06 20.69 -5.49
N ASP A 172 -11.71 20.38 -6.62
CA ASP A 172 -13.08 20.81 -6.91
C ASP A 172 -14.09 20.17 -5.94
N LYS A 173 -13.88 18.90 -5.57
CA LYS A 173 -14.66 18.21 -4.53
C LYS A 173 -14.43 18.79 -3.15
N ALA A 174 -13.19 19.17 -2.82
CA ALA A 174 -12.85 19.83 -1.56
C ALA A 174 -13.54 21.19 -1.42
N GLU A 175 -13.68 21.95 -2.50
CA GLU A 175 -14.37 23.24 -2.50
C GLU A 175 -15.89 23.08 -2.43
N SER A 176 -16.44 22.21 -3.29
CA SER A 176 -17.90 22.06 -3.44
C SER A 176 -18.54 21.13 -2.40
N MET A 177 -17.75 20.29 -1.74
CA MET A 177 -18.15 19.31 -0.72
C MET A 177 -19.42 18.54 -1.14
N PRO A 178 -19.39 17.81 -2.27
CA PRO A 178 -20.55 17.07 -2.75
C PRO A 178 -20.87 15.91 -1.79
N ASN A 179 -22.09 15.39 -1.86
CA ASN A 179 -22.42 14.16 -1.15
C ASN A 179 -21.75 12.99 -1.88
N LEU A 180 -21.11 12.09 -1.13
CA LEU A 180 -20.57 10.85 -1.66
C LEU A 180 -21.67 9.98 -2.25
N THR A 181 -21.39 9.43 -3.41
CA THR A 181 -22.22 8.41 -4.05
C THR A 181 -21.71 7.01 -3.69
N LEU A 182 -22.56 5.99 -3.82
CA LEU A 182 -22.18 4.61 -3.52
C LEU A 182 -21.05 4.11 -4.45
N ASP A 183 -20.99 4.62 -5.68
CA ASP A 183 -19.97 4.23 -6.64
C ASP A 183 -18.59 4.82 -6.30
N GLU A 184 -18.51 5.87 -5.47
CA GLU A 184 -17.26 6.43 -4.95
C GLU A 184 -16.73 5.71 -3.69
N LEU A 185 -17.46 4.69 -3.20
CA LEU A 185 -17.09 3.88 -2.04
C LEU A 185 -16.59 2.48 -2.41
N LYS A 186 -16.40 2.23 -3.71
CA LYS A 186 -15.91 0.95 -4.26
C LYS A 186 -14.43 1.07 -4.56
#